data_AF-A0A7W7W7R7-F1
#
_entry.id   AF-A0A7W7W7R7-F1
#
_cell.length_a   1.000
_cell.length_b   1.000
_cell.length_c   1.000
_cell.angle_alpha   90.00
_cell.angle_beta   90.00
_cell.angle_gamma   90.00
#
_symmetry.space_group_name_H-M   'P 1'
#
loop_
_entity.id
_entity.type
_entity.pdbx_description
1 polymer ?
#
loop_
_entity_poly.entity_id
_entity_poly.type
_entity_poly.pdbx_seq_one_letter_code
_entity_poly.pdbx_strand_id
1 'polypeptide(L)'
;MTAGYDTEKIEAAAKVQADAPGWLVMWRPWRRCFTAFECRDPRRVRIVEAGTADELRDLMQHVEVELWQTLSPAESPPTCDLPLRSAR
;
A
#
# COMPACT_ATOMS: atom_id res chain seq x y z
N MET A 1 28.98 18.39 -10.82
CA MET A 1 29.21 18.00 -9.41
C MET A 1 27.87 18.04 -8.69
N THR A 2 27.30 16.90 -8.28
CA THR A 2 26.26 16.74 -7.22
C THR A 2 25.80 15.28 -7.04
N ALA A 3 26.67 14.28 -7.29
CA ALA A 3 26.30 12.88 -7.08
C ALA A 3 26.19 12.49 -5.59
N GLY A 4 26.65 13.34 -4.67
CA GLY A 4 26.60 13.08 -3.22
C GLY A 4 25.42 13.72 -2.48
N TYR A 5 24.52 14.45 -3.14
CA TYR A 5 23.60 15.34 -2.42
C TYR A 5 22.39 14.65 -1.78
N ASP A 6 22.02 13.45 -2.21
CA ASP A 6 20.80 12.77 -1.75
C ASP A 6 21.02 11.30 -1.35
N THR A 7 22.27 10.88 -1.09
CA THR A 7 22.58 9.48 -0.73
C THR A 7 21.75 9.00 0.47
N GLU A 8 21.65 9.82 1.51
CA GLU A 8 20.83 9.52 2.69
C GLU A 8 19.35 9.32 2.36
N LYS A 9 18.83 10.07 1.38
CA LYS A 9 17.43 9.95 0.94
C LYS A 9 17.21 8.70 0.10
N ILE A 10 18.17 8.34 -0.74
CA ILE A 10 18.16 7.10 -1.52
C ILE A 10 18.20 5.90 -0.58
N GLU A 11 19.09 5.92 0.42
CA GLU A 11 19.18 4.88 1.44
C GLU A 11 17.91 4.78 2.28
N ALA A 12 17.31 5.92 2.66
CA ALA A 12 16.03 5.93 3.37
C ALA A 12 14.91 5.32 2.53
N ALA A 13 14.81 5.68 1.24
CA ALA A 13 13.83 5.08 0.33
C ALA A 13 14.04 3.56 0.18
N ALA A 14 15.29 3.12 0.07
CA ALA A 14 15.64 1.69 0.00
C ALA A 14 15.25 0.93 1.29
N LYS A 15 15.45 1.54 2.47
CA LYS A 15 15.01 0.97 3.75
C LYS A 15 13.49 0.82 3.79
N VAL A 16 12.74 1.86 3.43
CA VAL A 16 11.27 1.78 3.36
C VAL A 16 10.83 0.69 2.38
N GLN A 17 11.46 0.59 1.20
CA GLN A 17 11.13 -0.44 0.22
C GLN A 17 11.39 -1.87 0.75
N ALA A 18 12.48 -2.08 1.48
CA ALA A 18 12.81 -3.39 2.05
C ALA A 18 11.74 -3.86 3.06
N ASP A 19 11.14 -2.93 3.79
CA ASP A 19 10.13 -3.20 4.81
C ASP A 19 8.70 -3.35 4.22
N ALA A 20 8.47 -2.94 2.97
CA ALA A 20 7.13 -2.79 2.39
C ALA A 20 6.94 -3.60 1.08
N PRO A 21 6.78 -4.94 1.16
CA PRO A 21 6.58 -5.77 -0.02
C PRO A 21 5.29 -5.41 -0.75
N GLY A 22 5.37 -5.21 -2.06
CA GLY A 22 4.24 -4.76 -2.89
C GLY A 22 4.21 -3.25 -3.15
N TRP A 23 5.15 -2.50 -2.55
CA TRP A 23 5.35 -1.09 -2.85
C TRP A 23 6.65 -0.85 -3.62
N LEU A 24 6.59 0.05 -4.59
CA LEU A 24 7.78 0.66 -5.20
C LEU A 24 8.01 2.02 -4.56
N VAL A 25 9.17 2.24 -3.96
CA VAL A 25 9.47 3.48 -3.22
C VAL A 25 10.66 4.19 -3.83
N MET A 26 10.55 5.50 -4.04
CA MET A 26 11.60 6.31 -4.68
C MET A 26 11.76 7.67 -3.99
N TRP A 27 12.98 8.17 -3.96
CA TRP A 27 13.26 9.59 -3.73
C TRP A 27 13.19 10.36 -5.05
N ARG A 28 12.55 11.54 -5.07
CA ARG A 28 12.45 12.43 -6.23
C ARG A 28 13.27 13.71 -5.99
N PRO A 29 14.54 13.78 -6.42
CA PRO A 29 15.41 14.93 -6.16
C PRO A 29 14.82 16.28 -6.59
N TRP A 30 14.13 16.31 -7.73
CA TRP A 30 13.55 17.51 -8.32
C TRP A 30 12.35 18.06 -7.53
N ARG A 31 11.62 17.19 -6.84
CA ARG A 31 10.45 17.55 -6.02
C ARG A 31 10.74 17.55 -4.52
N ARG A 32 11.94 17.08 -4.14
CA ARG A 32 12.38 16.95 -2.75
C ARG A 32 11.37 16.17 -1.89
N CYS A 33 10.80 15.11 -2.45
CA CYS A 33 9.85 14.24 -1.75
C CYS A 33 10.12 12.75 -2.05
N PHE A 34 9.61 11.90 -1.16
CA PHE A 34 9.47 10.48 -1.39
C PHE A 34 8.15 10.18 -2.10
N THR A 35 8.13 9.16 -2.94
CA THR A 35 6.92 8.66 -3.60
C THR A 35 6.87 7.15 -3.46
N ALA A 36 5.69 6.63 -3.14
CA ALA A 36 5.43 5.19 -3.10
C ALA A 36 4.27 4.84 -4.04
N PHE A 37 4.42 3.74 -4.78
CA PHE A 37 3.41 3.18 -5.68
C PHE A 37 3.00 1.80 -5.16
N GLU A 38 1.70 1.59 -4.97
CA GLU A 38 1.14 0.29 -4.65
C GLU A 38 1.06 -0.55 -5.92
N CYS A 39 1.74 -1.70 -5.92
CA CYS A 39 1.94 -2.53 -7.11
C CYS A 39 1.26 -3.91 -7.03
N ARG A 40 0.41 -4.18 -6.02
CA ARG A 40 -0.21 -5.50 -5.88
C ARG A 40 -1.35 -5.72 -6.87
N ASP A 41 -2.05 -4.65 -7.28
CA ASP A 41 -3.03 -4.68 -8.36
C ASP A 41 -2.75 -3.59 -9.41
N PRO A 42 -2.32 -3.96 -10.64
CA PRO A 42 -2.04 -2.99 -11.70
C PRO A 42 -3.27 -2.19 -12.15
N ARG A 43 -4.51 -2.61 -11.80
CA ARG A 43 -5.75 -1.88 -12.11
C ARG A 43 -6.14 -0.88 -11.03
N ARG A 44 -5.55 -0.97 -9.84
CA ARG A 44 -5.92 -0.17 -8.66
C ARG A 44 -4.71 0.46 -7.98
N VAL A 45 -3.74 0.89 -8.77
CA VAL A 45 -2.53 1.55 -8.29
C VAL A 45 -2.88 2.77 -7.43
N ARG A 46 -2.34 2.81 -6.21
CA ARG A 46 -2.36 3.97 -5.32
C ARG A 46 -0.98 4.60 -5.30
N ILE A 47 -0.92 5.92 -5.30
CA ILE A 47 0.32 6.68 -5.28
C ILE A 47 0.24 7.65 -4.10
N VAL A 48 1.24 7.61 -3.24
CA VAL A 48 1.37 8.55 -2.11
C VAL A 48 2.71 9.24 -2.16
N GLU A 49 2.75 10.49 -1.73
CA GLU A 49 3.96 11.32 -1.69
C GLU A 49 4.11 11.97 -0.32
N ALA A 50 5.33 12.06 0.19
CA ALA A 50 5.62 12.69 1.49
C ALA A 50 7.00 13.38 1.51
N GLY A 51 7.18 14.36 2.40
CA GLY A 51 8.46 15.07 2.54
C GLY A 51 9.52 14.24 3.26
N THR A 52 9.09 13.34 4.15
CA THR A 52 9.97 12.46 4.92
C THR A 52 9.63 10.98 4.70
N ALA A 53 10.57 10.10 5.05
CA ALA A 53 10.38 8.66 4.92
C ALA A 53 9.35 8.10 5.92
N ASP A 54 9.26 8.69 7.12
CA ASP A 54 8.31 8.25 8.14
C ASP A 54 6.88 8.68 7.80
N GLU A 55 6.68 9.93 7.35
CA GLU A 55 5.38 10.35 6.80
C GLU A 55 4.93 9.47 5.62
N LEU A 56 5.88 9.05 4.76
CA LEU A 56 5.57 8.15 3.66
C LEU A 56 5.07 6.80 4.17
N ARG A 57 5.72 6.24 5.21
CA ARG A 57 5.31 4.97 5.83
C ARG A 57 3.91 5.08 6.41
N ASP A 58 3.60 6.16 7.11
CA ASP A 58 2.27 6.38 7.70
C ASP A 58 1.19 6.42 6.60
N LEU A 59 1.45 7.12 5.48
CA LEU A 59 0.54 7.16 4.33
C LEU A 59 0.39 5.79 3.68
N MET A 60 1.49 5.04 3.51
CA MET A 60 1.45 3.68 2.95
C MET A 60 0.61 2.75 3.82
N GLN A 61 0.78 2.78 5.15
CA GLN A 61 -0.02 2.00 6.09
C GLN A 61 -1.50 2.36 6.04
N HIS A 62 -1.82 3.66 5.91
CA HIS A 62 -3.21 4.10 5.76
C HIS A 62 -3.85 3.51 4.50
N VAL A 63 -3.15 3.59 3.36
CA VAL A 63 -3.61 2.99 2.10
C VAL A 63 -3.76 1.48 2.23
N GLU A 64 -2.85 0.80 2.91
CA GLU A 64 -2.98 -0.65 3.13
C GLU A 64 -4.25 -0.96 3.92
N VAL A 65 -4.52 -0.26 5.03
CA VAL A 65 -5.75 -0.45 5.82
C VAL A 65 -7.00 -0.22 4.96
N GLU A 66 -7.03 0.82 4.13
CA GLU A 66 -8.13 1.06 3.18
C GLU A 66 -8.29 -0.12 2.21
N LEU A 67 -7.20 -0.59 1.62
CA LEU A 67 -7.23 -1.72 0.69
C LEU A 67 -7.76 -2.99 1.37
N TRP A 68 -7.28 -3.31 2.57
CA TRP A 68 -7.79 -4.43 3.37
C TRP A 68 -9.30 -4.33 3.61
N GLN A 69 -9.82 -3.15 3.93
CA GLN A 69 -11.25 -2.93 4.13
C GLN A 69 -12.06 -3.12 2.84
N THR A 70 -11.52 -2.71 1.70
CA THR A 70 -12.18 -2.89 0.39
C THR A 70 -12.13 -4.32 -0.13
N LEU A 71 -11.18 -5.14 0.35
CA LEU A 71 -11.06 -6.55 0.01
C LEU A 71 -11.97 -7.45 0.85
N SER A 72 -12.57 -6.94 1.93
CA SER A 72 -13.55 -7.70 2.70
C SER A 72 -14.76 -7.96 1.80
N PRO A 73 -15.02 -9.22 1.39
CA PRO A 73 -16.22 -9.49 0.65
C PRO A 73 -17.36 -9.30 1.64
N ALA A 74 -18.35 -8.50 1.25
CA ALA A 74 -19.71 -8.81 1.64
C ALA A 74 -20.11 -10.18 1.03
N GLU A 75 -19.41 -11.25 1.40
CA GLU A 75 -19.95 -12.59 1.37
C GLU A 75 -20.75 -12.71 2.66
N SER A 76 -22.00 -12.26 2.61
CA SER A 76 -23.00 -12.90 3.44
C SER A 76 -22.83 -14.40 3.20
N PRO A 77 -22.66 -15.24 4.25
CA PRO A 77 -22.72 -16.68 4.05
C PRO A 77 -24.00 -16.97 3.26
N PRO A 78 -23.97 -17.82 2.23
CA PRO A 78 -25.21 -18.21 1.56
C PRO A 78 -26.15 -18.67 2.67
N THR A 79 -27.30 -18.02 2.79
CA THR A 79 -28.34 -18.39 3.74
C THR A 79 -28.54 -19.89 3.56
N CYS A 80 -28.32 -20.67 4.61
CA CYS A 80 -28.69 -22.09 4.61
C CYS A 80 -30.22 -22.18 4.58
N ASP A 81 -30.83 -21.81 3.46
CA ASP A 81 -32.21 -22.14 3.12
C ASP A 81 -32.25 -23.61 2.69
N LEU A 82 -31.93 -24.50 3.65
CA LEU A 82 -32.36 -25.89 3.55
C LEU A 82 -33.84 -25.90 3.93
N PRO A 83 -34.75 -26.27 3.01
CA PRO A 83 -36.15 -26.46 3.39
C PRO A 83 -36.19 -27.59 4.42
N LEU A 84 -36.69 -27.28 5.62
CA LEU A 84 -36.96 -28.25 6.67
C LEU A 84 -38.07 -29.19 6.20
N ARG A 85 -37.74 -30.15 5.34
CA ARG A 85 -38.61 -31.29 5.04
C ARG A 85 -38.53 -32.23 6.24
N SER A 86 -39.29 -31.90 7.28
CA SER A 86 -39.68 -32.90 8.27
C SER A 86 -40.61 -33.88 7.57
N ALA A 87 -40.12 -35.11 7.45
CA ALA A 87 -40.86 -36.27 7.00
C ALA A 87 -42.03 -36.56 7.95
N ARG A 88 -43.02 -37.26 7.38
CA ARG A 88 -44.26 -37.79 7.97
C ARG A 88 -44.12 -38.34 9.39
#